data_AF-A0A7S1L569-F1
#
_entry.id   AF-A0A7S1L569-F1
#
_cell.length_a   1.000
_cell.length_b   1.000
_cell.length_c   1.000
_cell.angle_alpha   90.00
_cell.angle_beta   90.00
_cell.angle_gamma   90.00
#
_symmetry.space_group_name_H-M   'P 1'
#
loop_
_entity.id
_entity.type
_entity.pdbx_description
1 polymer ?
#
loop_
_entity_poly.entity_id
_entity_poly.type
_entity_poly.pdbx_seq_one_letter_code
_entity_poly.pdbx_strand_id
1 'polypeptide(L)'
;HGYWSGDRCDVCLSSASDGMFAGATCTACSPGFYPAGTCNVFCRDESCGGHGACGAKGTCECDASPTRGYWTGPQCGTCAAPYSGSNCNLTCAAATTCSGHGTCVGD
;
A
#
# COMPACT_ATOMS: atom_id res chain seq x y z
N HIS A 1 9.97 22.21 16.61
CA HIS A 1 8.85 22.67 15.77
C HIS A 1 7.90 21.49 15.56
N GLY A 2 6.60 21.69 15.71
CA GLY A 2 5.56 20.65 15.56
C GLY A 2 4.34 21.20 14.82
N TYR A 3 3.44 20.32 14.40
CA TYR A 3 2.23 20.66 13.63
C TYR A 3 1.04 20.82 14.58
N TRP A 4 0.81 22.05 15.05
CA TRP A 4 -0.20 22.39 16.04
C TRP A 4 -1.41 23.07 15.41
N SER A 5 -2.56 22.95 16.08
CA SER A 5 -3.83 23.58 15.74
C SER A 5 -4.49 24.14 17.02
N GLY A 6 -5.62 24.83 16.86
CA GLY A 6 -6.37 25.49 17.92
C GLY A 6 -5.80 26.86 18.28
N ASP A 7 -6.62 27.67 18.95
CA ASP A 7 -6.29 29.06 19.32
C ASP A 7 -5.08 29.17 20.28
N ARG A 8 -4.72 28.06 20.92
CA ARG A 8 -3.60 27.97 21.87
C ARG A 8 -2.45 27.08 21.38
N CYS A 9 -2.53 26.53 20.16
CA CYS A 9 -1.52 25.61 19.62
C CYS A 9 -1.23 24.43 20.56
N ASP A 10 -2.25 23.88 21.22
CA ASP A 10 -2.16 22.82 22.22
C ASP A 10 -2.72 21.47 21.74
N VAL A 11 -3.28 21.43 20.54
CA VAL A 11 -3.75 20.21 19.88
C VAL A 11 -2.95 19.95 18.60
N CYS A 12 -2.73 18.68 18.27
CA CYS A 12 -2.10 18.36 17.00
C CYS A 12 -3.04 18.62 15.84
N LEU A 13 -2.49 19.08 14.71
CA LEU A 13 -3.25 19.21 13.47
C LEU A 13 -3.78 17.83 13.04
N SER A 14 -5.08 17.72 12.85
CA SER A 14 -5.78 16.47 12.50
C SER A 14 -6.79 16.72 11.39
N SER A 15 -6.30 16.90 10.17
CA SER A 15 -7.07 17.24 8.97
C SER A 15 -6.66 16.31 7.83
N ALA A 16 -7.62 15.86 7.01
CA ALA A 16 -7.31 15.04 5.84
C ALA A 16 -6.53 15.84 4.78
N SER A 17 -6.74 17.16 4.73
CA SER A 17 -6.10 18.07 3.78
C SER A 17 -4.68 18.43 4.20
N ASP A 18 -4.47 18.64 5.50
CA ASP A 18 -3.25 19.25 6.04
C ASP A 18 -2.35 18.25 6.78
N GLY A 19 -2.89 17.09 7.15
CA GLY A 19 -2.19 16.00 7.82
C GLY A 19 -2.82 15.58 9.15
N MET A 20 -2.64 14.30 9.47
CA MET A 20 -3.08 13.68 10.72
C MET A 20 -1.88 13.47 11.64
N PHE A 21 -1.51 14.50 12.39
CA PHE A 21 -0.36 14.49 13.30
C PHE A 21 -0.76 14.04 14.71
N ALA A 22 0.21 13.46 15.43
CA ALA A 22 0.05 12.90 16.75
C ALA A 22 1.35 12.96 17.58
N GLY A 23 1.24 12.50 18.82
CA GLY A 23 2.33 12.46 19.80
C GLY A 23 2.49 13.77 20.57
N ALA A 24 3.29 13.73 21.64
CA ALA A 24 3.44 14.86 22.57
C ALA A 24 4.01 16.14 21.94
N THR A 25 4.66 16.03 20.78
CA THR A 25 5.26 17.15 20.05
C THR A 25 4.59 17.43 18.71
N CYS A 26 3.51 16.70 18.36
CA CYS A 26 2.83 16.80 17.07
C CYS A 26 3.77 16.72 15.86
N THR A 27 4.74 15.81 15.92
CA THR A 27 5.70 15.56 14.83
C THR A 27 5.57 14.16 14.24
N ALA A 28 4.92 13.25 14.96
CA ALA A 28 4.62 11.92 14.48
C ALA A 28 3.28 11.92 13.73
N CYS A 29 3.05 10.91 12.91
CA CYS A 29 1.75 10.69 12.30
C CYS A 29 0.85 9.89 13.24
N SER A 30 -0.46 10.14 13.15
CA SER A 30 -1.47 9.24 13.70
C SER A 30 -1.33 7.83 13.10
N PRO A 31 -1.72 6.76 13.83
CA PRO A 31 -1.61 5.40 13.33
C PRO A 31 -2.29 5.19 11.97
N GLY A 32 -1.53 4.66 11.01
CA GLY A 32 -1.99 4.45 9.63
C GLY A 32 -1.85 5.65 8.71
N PHE A 33 -1.24 6.76 9.16
CA PHE A 33 -0.98 7.93 8.31
C PHE A 33 0.51 8.09 7.99
N TYR A 34 0.79 8.49 6.76
CA TYR A 34 2.12 8.57 6.16
C TYR A 34 2.17 9.70 5.10
N PRO A 35 3.33 9.97 4.50
CA PRO A 35 4.66 9.72 5.06
C PRO A 35 4.89 10.53 6.34
N ALA A 36 5.93 10.16 7.08
CA ALA A 36 6.44 11.01 8.16
C ALA A 36 6.66 12.44 7.64
N GLY A 37 6.17 13.43 8.38
CA GLY A 37 6.31 14.84 8.06
C GLY A 37 5.09 15.48 7.37
N THR A 38 4.25 14.72 6.66
CA THR A 38 2.98 15.24 6.09
C THR A 38 1.74 14.52 6.60
N CYS A 39 1.84 13.23 6.91
CA CYS A 39 0.77 12.45 7.54
C CYS A 39 -0.60 12.55 6.84
N ASN A 40 -0.62 12.70 5.52
CA ASN A 40 -1.82 12.97 4.73
C ASN A 40 -2.27 11.77 3.87
N VAL A 41 -1.49 10.70 3.83
CA VAL A 41 -1.83 9.45 3.15
C VAL A 41 -2.22 8.41 4.19
N PHE A 42 -3.47 7.95 4.13
CA PHE A 42 -3.91 6.81 4.93
C PHE A 42 -3.52 5.50 4.25
N CYS A 43 -2.88 4.60 5.00
CA CYS A 43 -2.54 3.26 4.55
C CYS A 43 -2.56 2.30 5.73
N ARG A 44 -3.28 1.19 5.58
CA ARG A 44 -3.19 -0.01 6.43
C ARG A 44 -3.11 -1.26 5.58
N ASP A 45 -2.77 -2.39 6.17
CA ASP A 45 -2.61 -3.66 5.44
C ASP A 45 -3.90 -4.04 4.68
N GLU A 46 -5.08 -3.75 5.24
CA GLU A 46 -6.37 -3.91 4.54
C GLU A 46 -6.53 -3.02 3.29
N SER A 47 -5.82 -1.89 3.23
CA SER A 47 -5.79 -1.00 2.06
C SER A 47 -4.96 -1.57 0.91
N CYS A 48 -4.08 -2.52 1.21
CA CYS A 48 -3.23 -3.24 0.27
C CYS A 48 -3.83 -4.58 -0.16
N GLY A 49 -5.16 -4.69 -0.16
CA GLY A 49 -5.87 -5.88 -0.64
C GLY A 49 -5.64 -7.14 0.20
N GLY A 50 -4.97 -7.03 1.36
CA GLY A 50 -4.50 -8.18 2.13
C GLY A 50 -3.30 -8.92 1.51
N HIS A 51 -2.67 -8.33 0.49
CA HIS A 51 -1.59 -8.92 -0.30
C HIS A 51 -0.33 -8.05 -0.31
N GLY A 52 -0.14 -7.28 0.75
CA GLY A 52 0.98 -6.37 0.93
C GLY A 52 0.90 -5.66 2.26
N ALA A 53 1.97 -4.91 2.57
CA ALA A 53 2.05 -4.09 3.76
C ALA A 53 2.25 -2.62 3.39
N CYS A 54 1.84 -1.71 4.26
CA CYS A 54 2.08 -0.29 4.04
C CYS A 54 3.55 0.08 4.30
N GLY A 55 4.21 0.57 3.25
CA GLY A 55 5.54 1.14 3.36
C GLY A 55 5.52 2.50 4.06
N ALA A 56 6.71 3.01 4.40
CA ALA A 56 6.88 4.29 5.11
C ALA A 56 6.35 5.53 4.37
N LYS A 57 6.05 5.39 3.08
CA LYS A 57 5.46 6.44 2.24
C LYS A 57 3.93 6.42 2.18
N GLY A 58 3.29 5.45 2.84
CA GLY A 58 1.85 5.21 2.72
C GLY A 58 1.47 4.53 1.40
N THR A 59 2.44 3.91 0.73
CA THR A 59 2.23 3.11 -0.48
C THR A 59 2.27 1.63 -0.12
N CYS A 60 1.45 0.82 -0.77
CA CYS A 60 1.47 -0.62 -0.59
C CYS A 60 2.74 -1.24 -1.19
N GLU A 61 3.42 -2.03 -0.38
CA GLU A 61 4.52 -2.92 -0.75
C GLU A 61 3.93 -4.32 -0.90
N CYS A 62 3.69 -4.73 -2.15
CA CYS A 62 2.98 -5.97 -2.44
C CYS A 62 3.82 -7.21 -2.20
N ASP A 63 3.16 -8.29 -1.77
CA ASP A 63 3.73 -9.61 -1.62
C ASP A 63 4.26 -10.10 -2.98
N ALA A 64 5.48 -10.63 -2.97
CA ALA A 64 6.17 -11.14 -4.16
C ALA A 64 6.86 -12.47 -3.87
N SER A 65 6.07 -13.51 -3.56
CA SER A 65 6.59 -14.83 -3.21
C SER A 65 5.67 -15.98 -3.65
N PRO A 66 6.19 -17.21 -3.81
CA PRO A 66 5.36 -18.36 -4.21
C PRO A 66 4.22 -18.70 -3.23
N THR A 67 4.38 -18.41 -1.94
CA THR A 67 3.43 -18.78 -0.89
C THR A 67 2.39 -17.70 -0.60
N ARG A 68 2.71 -16.43 -0.85
CA ARG A 68 1.80 -15.29 -0.66
C ARG A 68 1.25 -14.72 -1.96
N GLY A 69 1.80 -15.15 -3.09
CA GLY A 69 1.49 -14.62 -4.42
C GLY A 69 2.46 -13.54 -4.86
N TYR A 70 2.40 -13.24 -6.16
CA TYR A 70 3.12 -12.15 -6.81
C TYR A 70 2.10 -11.08 -7.21
N TRP A 71 1.89 -10.14 -6.31
CA TRP A 71 0.89 -9.09 -6.45
C TRP A 71 1.52 -7.77 -6.88
N THR A 72 0.74 -6.94 -7.54
CA THR A 72 1.17 -5.63 -8.04
C THR A 72 0.01 -4.63 -8.04
N GLY A 73 0.34 -3.40 -8.42
CA GLY A 73 -0.58 -2.26 -8.45
C GLY A 73 -0.64 -1.50 -7.12
N PRO A 74 -1.30 -0.33 -7.09
CA PRO A 74 -1.31 0.56 -5.93
C PRO A 74 -1.90 -0.03 -4.66
N GLN A 75 -2.75 -1.05 -4.79
CA GLN A 75 -3.46 -1.73 -3.70
C GLN A 75 -3.20 -3.23 -3.68
N CYS A 76 -2.19 -3.72 -4.41
CA CYS A 76 -1.86 -5.15 -4.51
C CYS A 76 -3.04 -6.05 -4.92
N GLY A 77 -3.96 -5.53 -5.74
CA GLY A 77 -5.16 -6.24 -6.18
C GLY A 77 -5.02 -6.93 -7.54
N THR A 78 -3.85 -6.83 -8.17
CA THR A 78 -3.59 -7.30 -9.54
C THR A 78 -2.41 -8.28 -9.51
N CYS A 79 -2.41 -9.30 -10.35
CA CYS A 79 -1.26 -10.20 -10.44
C CYS A 79 -0.11 -9.54 -11.22
N ALA A 80 1.11 -9.63 -10.68
CA ALA A 80 2.30 -9.26 -11.43
C ALA A 80 2.48 -10.22 -12.61
N ALA A 81 2.79 -9.73 -13.81
CA ALA A 81 3.13 -10.61 -14.92
C ALA A 81 4.43 -11.39 -14.62
N PRO A 82 4.54 -12.69 -14.97
CA PRO A 82 3.60 -13.52 -15.74
C PRO A 82 2.67 -14.38 -14.86
N TYR A 83 2.42 -13.96 -13.62
CA TYR A 83 1.62 -14.72 -12.67
C TYR A 83 0.12 -14.46 -12.84
N SER A 84 -0.70 -15.47 -12.51
CA SER A 84 -2.15 -15.41 -12.59
C SER A 84 -2.83 -16.30 -11.53
N GLY A 85 -4.17 -16.33 -11.59
CA GLY A 85 -5.02 -17.09 -10.69
C GLY A 85 -5.29 -16.35 -9.38
N SER A 86 -6.23 -16.87 -8.58
CA SER A 86 -6.75 -16.17 -7.40
C SER A 86 -5.72 -15.85 -6.31
N ASN A 87 -4.54 -16.48 -6.35
CA ASN A 87 -3.45 -16.24 -5.41
C ASN A 87 -2.19 -15.67 -6.10
N CYS A 88 -2.28 -15.29 -7.38
CA CYS A 88 -1.17 -14.78 -8.19
C CYS A 88 0.13 -15.58 -8.06
N ASN A 89 0.05 -16.90 -7.92
CA ASN A 89 1.20 -17.79 -7.74
C ASN A 89 1.31 -18.85 -8.84
N LEU A 90 0.37 -18.86 -9.79
CA LEU A 90 0.45 -19.69 -10.98
C LEU A 90 1.23 -18.94 -12.04
N THR A 91 2.39 -19.46 -12.41
CA THR A 91 3.13 -18.96 -13.58
C THR A 91 2.44 -19.44 -14.84
N CYS A 92 1.99 -18.51 -15.67
CA CYS A 92 1.49 -18.85 -17.00
C CYS A 92 2.67 -18.95 -17.97
N ALA A 93 3.04 -20.18 -18.31
CA ALA A 93 4.03 -20.42 -19.36
C ALA A 93 3.28 -20.49 -20.69
N ALA A 94 3.43 -19.45 -21.54
CA ALA A 94 2.73 -19.35 -22.82
C ALA A 94 2.78 -20.64 -23.68
N ALA A 95 3.92 -21.34 -23.64
CA ALA A 95 4.13 -22.60 -24.36
C ALA A 95 3.23 -23.76 -23.85
N THR A 96 2.91 -23.81 -22.56
CA THR A 96 2.16 -24.90 -21.93
C THR A 96 0.73 -24.50 -21.58
N THR A 97 0.48 -23.27 -21.16
CA THR A 97 -0.85 -22.79 -20.73
C THR A 97 -1.68 -22.27 -21.90
N CYS A 98 -1.05 -21.62 -22.89
CA CYS A 98 -1.72 -21.17 -24.11
C CYS A 98 -1.37 -22.07 -25.32
N SER A 99 -0.70 -23.20 -25.09
CA SER A 99 -0.17 -24.09 -26.14
C SER A 99 0.68 -23.37 -27.20
N GLY A 100 1.34 -22.26 -26.82
CA GLY A 100 2.12 -21.42 -27.74
C GLY A 100 1.31 -20.43 -28.59
N HIS A 101 -0.01 -20.32 -28.40
CA HIS A 101 -0.90 -19.50 -29.23
C HIS A 101 -1.22 -18.10 -28.67
N GLY A 102 -0.59 -17.70 -27.57
CA GLY A 102 -0.84 -16.38 -26.98
C GLY A 102 0.11 -16.03 -25.85
N THR A 103 0.09 -14.77 -25.45
CA THR A 103 0.77 -14.26 -24.25
C THR A 103 -0.22 -14.15 -23.11
N CYS A 104 0.20 -14.60 -21.94
CA CYS A 104 -0.59 -14.42 -20.73
C CYS A 104 -0.59 -12.93 -20.36
N VAL A 105 -1.77 -12.36 -20.20
CA VAL A 105 -1.95 -11.02 -19.61
C VAL A 105 -2.45 -11.23 -18.19
N GLY A 106 -1.85 -10.55 -17.21
CA GLY A 106 -2.33 -10.58 -15.83
C GLY A 106 -3.69 -9.88 -15.75
N ASP A 107 -4.61 -10.47 -14.98
CA ASP A 107 -5.96 -9.94 -14.72
C ASP A 107 -5.94 -8.64 -13.91
#